data_AF-D6AJF2-F1
#
_entry.id   AF-D6AJF2-F1
#
_cell.length_a   1.000
_cell.length_b   1.000
_cell.length_c   1.000
_cell.angle_alpha   90.00
_cell.angle_beta   90.00
_cell.angle_gamma   90.00
#
_symmetry.space_group_name_H-M   'P 1'
#
loop_
_entity.id
_entity.type
_entity.pdbx_description
1 polymer ?
#
loop_
_entity_poly.entity_id
_entity_poly.type
_entity_poly.pdbx_seq_one_letter_code
_entity_poly.pdbx_strand_id
1 'polypeptide(L)'
;MPNIAKSLRLAILLPVTAAALALVGGATLWLWPRSDGSIQQEQVCWRILSELGTHSSGPIGDCGDALESEMTGNPAGRAAPDDVKKMSERQSEAFEHIVSAYTEYGKSNPARIPSEIRHNLANALTYYRSDVYDILGISVDFSAPEYSTTPNNIEIRSGTMTDFLEGLAENEAAFRLIRESIFEHADRQIKSLRGDDFARESKAEAGKPYVDNALGVARQSGAVTSILRKVRFQALKNQTKDDKSKLDSALGGDYMGYGFPRLEQLFRSRAENLHVPETGESKRRLEEILSTAREGHSG
;
A
#
# COMPACT_ATOMS: atom_id res chain seq x y z
N MET A 1 26.70 32.69 -59.65
CA MET A 1 26.39 31.65 -60.66
C MET A 1 25.30 30.74 -60.09
N PRO A 2 24.09 30.80 -60.66
CA PRO A 2 22.93 30.01 -60.27
C PRO A 2 22.96 28.65 -61.00
N ASN A 3 22.20 27.67 -60.50
CA ASN A 3 21.75 26.59 -61.37
C ASN A 3 20.27 26.27 -61.15
N ILE A 4 19.60 26.18 -62.29
CA ILE A 4 18.17 26.22 -62.56
C ILE A 4 17.76 24.81 -63.01
N ALA A 5 16.67 24.26 -62.48
CA ALA A 5 15.79 23.33 -63.20
C ALA A 5 14.46 23.19 -62.42
N LYS A 6 13.39 23.84 -62.85
CA LYS A 6 12.31 23.32 -63.75
C LYS A 6 11.47 22.23 -63.09
N SER A 7 10.35 22.60 -62.48
CA SER A 7 8.99 22.72 -63.07
C SER A 7 8.26 21.38 -63.23
N LEU A 8 7.17 21.20 -62.49
CA LEU A 8 5.98 20.56 -63.04
C LEU A 8 4.74 21.24 -62.47
N ARG A 9 3.95 21.84 -63.36
CA ARG A 9 2.62 22.37 -63.10
C ARG A 9 1.65 21.19 -63.05
N LEU A 10 0.79 21.13 -62.06
CA LEU A 10 -0.47 20.40 -62.16
C LEU A 10 -1.60 21.34 -61.75
N ALA A 11 -2.30 21.86 -62.75
CA ALA A 11 -3.60 22.48 -62.59
C ALA A 11 -4.64 21.36 -62.56
N ILE A 12 -5.42 21.27 -61.49
CA ILE A 12 -6.64 20.46 -61.46
C ILE A 12 -7.79 21.37 -61.02
N LEU A 13 -8.83 21.33 -61.86
CA LEU A 13 -10.06 22.09 -61.79
C LEU A 13 -10.87 21.79 -60.53
N LEU A 14 -11.46 22.84 -59.97
CA LEU A 14 -12.65 22.78 -59.11
C LEU A 14 -13.88 22.44 -59.96
N PRO A 15 -14.75 21.54 -59.46
CA PRO A 15 -16.17 21.78 -59.51
C PRO A 15 -16.77 21.83 -58.09
N VAL A 16 -17.50 22.91 -57.87
CA VAL A 16 -18.47 23.10 -56.79
C VAL A 16 -19.65 22.18 -57.04
N THR A 17 -19.93 21.27 -56.10
CA THR A 17 -21.26 20.67 -55.95
C THR A 17 -21.61 20.60 -54.48
N ALA A 18 -22.55 21.45 -54.09
CA ALA A 18 -23.32 21.34 -52.87
C ALA A 18 -24.27 20.14 -52.96
N ALA A 19 -24.22 19.26 -51.96
CA ALA A 19 -25.30 18.33 -51.67
C ALA A 19 -25.36 18.16 -50.14
N ALA A 20 -26.36 18.81 -49.55
CA ALA A 20 -26.82 18.52 -48.21
C ALA A 20 -27.50 17.15 -48.20
N LEU A 21 -27.03 16.25 -47.34
CA LEU A 21 -27.76 15.04 -46.96
C LEU A 21 -27.47 14.76 -45.48
N ALA A 22 -28.43 15.16 -44.65
CA ALA A 22 -28.56 14.69 -43.30
C ALA A 22 -28.88 13.18 -43.33
N LEU A 23 -27.96 12.36 -42.80
CA LEU A 23 -28.25 11.00 -42.37
C LEU A 23 -27.83 10.86 -40.92
N VAL A 24 -28.81 11.11 -40.06
CA VAL A 24 -28.93 10.54 -38.72
C VAL A 24 -28.98 9.02 -38.90
N GLY A 25 -28.02 8.29 -38.34
CA GLY A 25 -27.96 6.85 -38.53
C GLY A 25 -26.84 6.18 -37.76
N GLY A 26 -27.02 6.07 -36.44
CA GLY A 26 -26.45 4.98 -35.65
C GLY A 26 -24.94 5.04 -35.41
N ALA A 27 -24.50 5.89 -34.48
CA ALA A 27 -23.38 5.52 -33.64
C ALA A 27 -23.81 4.28 -32.84
N THR A 28 -23.57 3.09 -33.39
CA THR A 28 -23.56 1.85 -32.61
C THR A 28 -22.38 1.95 -31.65
N LEU A 29 -22.64 2.58 -30.51
CA LEU A 29 -21.91 2.34 -29.29
C LEU A 29 -21.75 0.83 -29.17
N TRP A 30 -20.52 0.36 -29.35
CA TRP A 30 -20.11 -0.99 -29.02
C TRP A 30 -20.34 -1.17 -27.52
N LEU A 31 -21.58 -1.54 -27.17
CA LEU A 31 -21.94 -2.11 -25.88
C LEU A 31 -21.32 -3.50 -25.85
N TRP A 32 -20.01 -3.56 -25.61
CA TRP A 32 -19.45 -4.78 -25.06
C TRP A 32 -20.20 -5.07 -23.76
N PRO A 33 -20.77 -6.28 -23.59
CA PRO A 33 -21.39 -6.64 -22.34
C PRO A 33 -20.32 -6.51 -21.26
N ARG A 34 -20.52 -5.53 -20.36
CA ARG A 34 -19.73 -5.37 -19.15
C ARG A 34 -19.83 -6.72 -18.44
N SER A 35 -18.70 -7.38 -18.20
CA SER A 35 -18.72 -8.70 -17.57
C SER A 35 -19.42 -8.62 -16.22
N ASP A 36 -20.23 -9.63 -15.91
CA ASP A 36 -21.07 -9.71 -14.69
C ASP A 36 -20.29 -9.48 -13.38
N GLY A 37 -18.96 -9.66 -13.41
CA GLY A 37 -18.08 -9.42 -12.27
C GLY A 37 -18.06 -7.97 -11.76
N SER A 38 -18.21 -6.97 -12.64
CA SER A 38 -18.22 -5.56 -12.22
C SER A 38 -19.44 -5.22 -11.35
N ILE A 39 -20.61 -5.75 -11.70
CA ILE A 39 -21.86 -5.53 -10.96
C ILE A 39 -21.77 -6.17 -9.57
N GLN A 40 -21.16 -7.35 -9.46
CA GLN A 40 -20.99 -8.03 -8.18
C GLN A 40 -20.02 -7.28 -7.24
N GLN A 41 -18.95 -6.71 -7.78
CA GLN A 41 -18.00 -5.91 -7.00
C GLN A 41 -18.62 -4.63 -6.42
N GLU A 42 -19.45 -3.95 -7.23
CA GLU A 42 -20.18 -2.77 -6.77
C GLU A 42 -21.15 -3.11 -5.63
N GLN A 43 -21.86 -4.24 -5.75
CA GLN A 43 -22.78 -4.70 -4.69
C GLN A 43 -22.08 -4.97 -3.36
N VAL A 44 -20.83 -5.46 -3.37
CA VAL A 44 -20.06 -5.68 -2.13
C VAL A 44 -19.84 -4.37 -1.39
N CYS A 45 -19.46 -3.31 -2.12
CA CYS A 45 -19.21 -1.99 -1.54
C CYS A 45 -20.45 -1.44 -0.83
N TRP A 46 -21.59 -1.44 -1.54
CA TRP A 46 -22.85 -0.93 -0.99
C TRP A 46 -23.40 -1.79 0.15
N ARG A 47 -23.21 -3.12 0.09
CA ARG A 47 -23.56 -4.02 1.18
C ARG A 47 -22.79 -3.68 2.45
N ILE A 48 -21.46 -3.49 2.35
CA ILE A 48 -20.61 -3.11 3.49
C ILE A 48 -21.11 -1.81 4.13
N LEU A 49 -21.38 -0.76 3.34
CA LEU A 49 -21.93 0.49 3.88
C LEU A 49 -23.28 0.29 4.58
N SER A 50 -24.17 -0.52 3.98
CA SER A 50 -25.45 -0.83 4.61
C SER A 50 -25.28 -1.57 5.94
N GLU A 51 -24.32 -2.49 6.04
CA GLU A 51 -24.00 -3.22 7.27
C GLU A 51 -23.41 -2.29 8.35
N LEU A 52 -22.71 -1.23 7.95
CA LEU A 52 -22.23 -0.15 8.83
C LEU A 52 -23.32 0.90 9.19
N GLY A 53 -24.54 0.72 8.68
CA GLY A 53 -25.64 1.66 8.90
C GLY A 53 -25.50 2.98 8.13
N THR A 54 -24.66 3.01 7.10
CA THR A 54 -24.41 4.19 6.26
C THR A 54 -25.16 4.07 4.96
N HIS A 55 -26.12 4.97 4.75
CA HIS A 55 -26.90 5.03 3.52
C HIS A 55 -26.22 5.96 2.53
N SER A 56 -25.59 5.38 1.51
CA SER A 56 -25.08 6.08 0.34
C SER A 56 -25.53 5.33 -0.91
N SER A 57 -25.58 6.03 -2.05
CA SER A 57 -25.96 5.48 -3.34
C SER A 57 -25.36 6.35 -4.43
N GLY A 58 -24.93 5.74 -5.53
CA GLY A 58 -24.36 6.49 -6.66
C GLY A 58 -23.42 5.63 -7.49
N PRO A 59 -22.50 6.26 -8.23
CA PRO A 59 -21.33 5.60 -8.79
C PRO A 59 -20.47 4.93 -7.71
N ILE A 60 -19.71 3.91 -8.08
CA ILE A 60 -18.82 3.18 -7.16
C ILE A 60 -17.79 4.08 -6.45
N GLY A 61 -17.40 5.21 -7.05
CA GLY A 61 -16.56 6.22 -6.41
C GLY A 61 -17.19 6.81 -5.14
N ASP A 62 -18.48 7.12 -5.16
CA ASP A 62 -19.22 7.64 -4.01
C ASP A 62 -19.27 6.62 -2.86
N CYS A 63 -19.26 5.32 -3.20
CA CYS A 63 -19.11 4.27 -2.20
C CYS A 63 -17.70 4.27 -1.60
N GLY A 64 -16.65 4.41 -2.43
CA GLY A 64 -15.27 4.52 -1.96
C GLY A 64 -15.06 5.68 -1.00
N ASP A 65 -15.60 6.85 -1.34
CA ASP A 65 -15.56 8.04 -0.49
C ASP A 65 -16.28 7.83 0.85
N ALA A 66 -17.43 7.16 0.83
CA ALA A 66 -18.17 6.83 2.03
C ALA A 66 -17.43 5.82 2.91
N LEU A 67 -16.83 4.76 2.32
CA LEU A 67 -16.03 3.77 3.06
C LEU A 67 -14.83 4.43 3.74
N GLU A 68 -14.09 5.28 3.02
CA GLU A 68 -12.97 6.02 3.59
C GLU A 68 -13.44 6.95 4.73
N SER A 69 -14.58 7.61 4.54
CA SER A 69 -15.14 8.51 5.56
C SER A 69 -15.58 7.76 6.81
N GLU A 70 -16.18 6.57 6.69
CA GLU A 70 -16.51 5.73 7.85
C GLU A 70 -15.26 5.25 8.58
N MET A 71 -14.24 4.79 7.85
CA MET A 71 -12.98 4.33 8.45
C MET A 71 -12.23 5.46 9.17
N THR A 72 -12.26 6.69 8.64
CA THR A 72 -11.38 7.77 9.11
C THR A 72 -12.11 8.84 9.91
N GLY A 73 -13.44 8.91 9.85
CA GLY A 73 -14.28 10.01 10.33
C GLY A 73 -13.92 11.37 9.75
N ASN A 74 -13.23 11.38 8.60
CA ASN A 74 -12.85 12.57 7.86
C ASN A 74 -13.45 12.52 6.46
N PRO A 75 -13.68 13.67 5.80
CA PRO A 75 -14.04 13.66 4.39
C PRO A 75 -12.99 12.90 3.56
N ALA A 76 -13.46 12.15 2.57
CA ALA A 76 -12.60 11.39 1.65
C ALA A 76 -11.53 12.27 0.98
N GLY A 77 -10.37 11.68 0.72
CA GLY A 77 -9.19 12.33 0.17
C GLY A 77 -8.40 13.18 1.19
N ARG A 78 -8.84 13.27 2.45
CA ARG A 78 -8.08 14.01 3.46
C ARG A 78 -6.86 13.20 3.89
N ALA A 79 -5.68 13.82 3.80
CA ALA A 79 -4.44 13.22 4.29
C ALA A 79 -4.51 12.90 5.79
N ALA A 80 -3.97 11.74 6.18
CA ALA A 80 -3.82 11.39 7.59
C ALA A 80 -2.94 12.42 8.32
N PRO A 81 -3.25 12.75 9.59
CA PRO A 81 -2.38 13.59 10.40
C PRO A 81 -1.01 12.92 10.61
N ASP A 82 0.05 13.69 10.86
CA ASP A 82 1.40 13.16 11.09
C ASP A 82 1.51 12.31 12.37
N ASP A 83 0.70 12.61 13.37
CA ASP A 83 0.64 11.89 14.63
C ASP A 83 -0.38 10.74 14.56
N VAL A 84 -0.01 9.59 15.14
CA VAL A 84 -0.94 8.47 15.30
C VAL A 84 -1.97 8.85 16.36
N LYS A 85 -3.21 9.04 15.93
CA LYS A 85 -4.34 9.32 16.82
C LYS A 85 -5.13 8.05 17.06
N LYS A 86 -5.61 7.87 18.29
CA LYS A 86 -6.63 6.84 18.57
C LYS A 86 -7.93 7.16 17.83
N MET A 87 -8.40 6.20 17.05
CA MET A 87 -9.69 6.18 16.38
C MET A 87 -10.80 5.88 17.38
N SER A 88 -12.01 6.32 17.06
CA SER A 88 -13.21 5.90 17.78
C SER A 88 -13.50 4.43 17.54
N GLU A 89 -14.23 3.81 18.46
CA GLU A 89 -14.66 2.41 18.37
C GLU A 89 -15.37 2.12 17.04
N ARG A 90 -16.33 2.98 16.64
CA ARG A 90 -17.03 2.88 15.34
C ARG A 90 -16.07 2.87 14.14
N GLN A 91 -15.03 3.69 14.19
CA GLN A 91 -14.04 3.76 13.10
C GLN A 91 -13.19 2.49 13.04
N SER A 92 -12.73 1.98 14.19
CA SER A 92 -12.03 0.68 14.29
C SER A 92 -12.90 -0.47 13.79
N GLU A 93 -14.17 -0.54 14.21
CA GLU A 93 -15.13 -1.56 13.75
C GLU A 93 -15.35 -1.46 12.23
N ALA A 94 -15.50 -0.24 11.70
CA ALA A 94 -15.63 -0.03 10.26
C ALA A 94 -14.38 -0.51 9.51
N PHE A 95 -13.19 -0.20 10.03
CA PHE A 95 -11.92 -0.67 9.46
C PHE A 95 -11.84 -2.20 9.38
N GLU A 96 -12.10 -2.89 10.50
CA GLU A 96 -12.07 -4.35 10.57
C GLU A 96 -13.09 -5.01 9.66
N HIS A 97 -14.31 -4.47 9.65
CA HIS A 97 -15.40 -4.97 8.85
C HIS A 97 -15.10 -4.84 7.35
N ILE A 98 -14.60 -3.67 6.91
CA ILE A 98 -14.22 -3.41 5.52
C ILE A 98 -13.09 -4.34 5.06
N VAL A 99 -12.01 -4.44 5.85
CA VAL A 99 -10.86 -5.32 5.53
C VAL A 99 -11.33 -6.77 5.42
N SER A 100 -12.10 -7.24 6.39
CA SER A 100 -12.60 -8.63 6.42
C SER A 100 -13.56 -8.93 5.27
N ALA A 101 -14.49 -8.03 4.97
CA ALA A 101 -15.49 -8.23 3.92
C ALA A 101 -14.85 -8.31 2.52
N TYR A 102 -13.88 -7.45 2.22
CA TYR A 102 -13.17 -7.50 0.93
C TYR A 102 -12.24 -8.71 0.83
N THR A 103 -11.57 -9.10 1.92
CA THR A 103 -10.77 -10.33 1.92
C THR A 103 -11.63 -11.57 1.73
N GLU A 104 -12.76 -11.68 2.43
CA GLU A 104 -13.68 -12.81 2.28
C GLU A 104 -14.27 -12.89 0.88
N TYR A 105 -14.73 -11.77 0.32
CA TYR A 105 -15.19 -11.72 -1.06
C TYR A 105 -14.09 -12.14 -2.05
N GLY A 106 -12.86 -11.68 -1.81
CA GLY A 106 -11.69 -11.97 -2.63
C GLY A 106 -11.29 -13.44 -2.71
N LYS A 107 -11.67 -14.28 -1.73
CA LYS A 107 -11.45 -15.74 -1.78
C LYS A 107 -12.20 -16.41 -2.93
N SER A 108 -13.35 -15.85 -3.29
CA SER A 108 -14.20 -16.36 -4.38
C SER A 108 -14.04 -15.59 -5.69
N ASN A 109 -13.43 -14.39 -5.65
CA ASN A 109 -13.29 -13.48 -6.79
C ASN A 109 -11.88 -12.87 -6.87
N PRO A 110 -11.06 -13.24 -7.88
CA PRO A 110 -9.68 -12.78 -8.00
C PRO A 110 -9.54 -11.25 -8.08
N ALA A 111 -10.53 -10.56 -8.66
CA ALA A 111 -10.59 -9.12 -8.66
C ALA A 111 -11.22 -8.65 -7.34
N ARG A 112 -10.41 -8.63 -6.26
CA ARG A 112 -10.87 -8.53 -4.87
C ARG A 112 -11.53 -7.20 -4.52
N ILE A 113 -11.01 -6.11 -5.07
CA ILE A 113 -11.43 -4.72 -4.76
C ILE A 113 -11.61 -3.97 -6.09
N PRO A 114 -12.77 -3.30 -6.32
CA PRO A 114 -12.98 -2.48 -7.51
C PRO A 114 -11.88 -1.42 -7.66
N SER A 115 -11.38 -1.23 -8.88
CA SER A 115 -10.23 -0.36 -9.15
C SER A 115 -10.45 1.09 -8.71
N GLU A 116 -11.69 1.53 -8.77
CA GLU A 116 -12.20 2.87 -8.52
C GLU A 116 -12.07 3.27 -7.05
N ILE A 117 -12.13 2.31 -6.12
CA ILE A 117 -12.10 2.59 -4.68
C ILE A 117 -10.76 2.25 -4.02
N ARG A 118 -9.81 1.67 -4.76
CA ARG A 118 -8.50 1.27 -4.20
C ARG A 118 -7.74 2.44 -3.62
N HIS A 119 -7.85 3.61 -4.24
CA HIS A 119 -7.20 4.83 -3.75
C HIS A 119 -7.80 5.28 -2.41
N ASN A 120 -9.13 5.30 -2.30
CA ASN A 120 -9.83 5.66 -1.05
C ASN A 120 -9.45 4.72 0.10
N LEU A 121 -9.47 3.40 -0.14
CA LEU A 121 -9.10 2.40 0.87
C LEU A 121 -7.61 2.49 1.26
N ALA A 122 -6.73 2.78 0.28
CA ALA A 122 -5.32 3.03 0.56
C ALA A 122 -5.11 4.31 1.38
N ASN A 123 -5.86 5.38 1.10
CA ASN A 123 -5.79 6.60 1.91
C ASN A 123 -6.29 6.35 3.33
N ALA A 124 -7.38 5.61 3.50
CA ALA A 124 -7.90 5.22 4.81
C ALA A 124 -6.85 4.44 5.63
N LEU A 125 -6.14 3.48 5.02
CA LEU A 125 -5.07 2.73 5.70
C LEU A 125 -3.95 3.61 6.27
N THR A 126 -3.72 4.80 5.71
CA THR A 126 -2.68 5.72 6.25
C THR A 126 -3.03 6.25 7.64
N TYR A 127 -4.32 6.31 8.00
CA TYR A 127 -4.79 6.64 9.35
C TYR A 127 -4.49 5.52 10.37
N TYR A 128 -4.41 4.28 9.89
CA TYR A 128 -4.18 3.07 10.69
C TYR A 128 -2.74 2.56 10.60
N ARG A 129 -1.79 3.37 10.14
CA ARG A 129 -0.43 2.91 9.82
C ARG A 129 0.32 2.23 10.98
N SER A 130 0.05 2.61 12.23
CA SER A 130 0.62 1.92 13.40
C SER A 130 0.05 0.51 13.53
N ASP A 131 -1.28 0.39 13.48
CA ASP A 131 -1.96 -0.91 13.58
C ASP A 131 -1.59 -1.83 12.42
N VAL A 132 -1.55 -1.30 11.18
CA VAL A 132 -1.11 -2.06 10.01
C VAL A 132 0.35 -2.50 10.18
N TYR A 133 1.24 -1.64 10.69
CA TYR A 133 2.62 -2.00 10.95
C TYR A 133 2.76 -3.11 12.00
N ASP A 134 1.95 -3.06 13.07
CA ASP A 134 1.92 -4.09 14.12
C ASP A 134 1.36 -5.42 13.58
N ILE A 135 0.23 -5.39 12.86
CA ILE A 135 -0.41 -6.57 12.26
C ILE A 135 0.54 -7.30 11.30
N LEU A 136 1.32 -6.55 10.52
CA LEU A 136 2.26 -7.13 9.56
C LEU A 136 3.58 -7.56 10.26
N GLY A 137 4.02 -6.83 11.26
CA GLY A 137 5.35 -7.00 11.85
C GLY A 137 5.44 -8.02 12.96
N ILE A 138 4.33 -8.30 13.65
CA ILE A 138 4.29 -9.19 14.81
C ILE A 138 3.60 -10.50 14.40
N SER A 139 4.31 -11.62 14.51
CA SER A 139 3.77 -12.96 14.26
C SER A 139 2.93 -13.47 15.45
N VAL A 140 1.98 -12.67 15.91
CA VAL A 140 0.96 -13.06 16.90
C VAL A 140 -0.41 -13.07 16.22
N ASP A 141 -1.30 -13.92 16.73
CA ASP A 141 -2.69 -13.93 16.29
C ASP A 141 -3.47 -12.83 17.05
N PHE A 142 -3.65 -11.67 16.42
CA PHE A 142 -4.44 -10.56 16.96
C PHE A 142 -5.95 -10.85 17.05
N SER A 143 -6.41 -12.02 16.62
CA SER A 143 -7.80 -12.46 16.91
C SER A 143 -7.93 -13.16 18.27
N ALA A 144 -6.83 -13.30 19.03
CA ALA A 144 -6.87 -13.79 20.40
C ALA A 144 -7.09 -12.62 21.38
N PRO A 145 -7.94 -12.76 22.42
CA PRO A 145 -8.33 -11.67 23.32
C PRO A 145 -7.16 -10.97 24.04
N GLU A 146 -6.02 -11.65 24.17
CA GLU A 146 -4.81 -11.13 24.78
C GLU A 146 -3.95 -10.24 23.86
N TYR A 147 -4.24 -10.19 22.55
CA TYR A 147 -3.47 -9.42 21.58
C TYR A 147 -4.38 -8.51 20.76
N SER A 148 -4.16 -7.21 20.84
CA SER A 148 -4.75 -6.22 19.95
C SER A 148 -3.72 -5.16 19.62
N THR A 149 -3.87 -4.48 18.49
CA THR A 149 -2.94 -3.41 18.13
C THR A 149 -3.09 -2.18 19.03
N THR A 150 -2.08 -1.33 19.05
CA THR A 150 -2.17 -0.02 19.71
C THR A 150 -2.06 1.11 18.69
N PRO A 151 -2.87 2.19 18.83
CA PRO A 151 -3.78 2.50 19.94
C PRO A 151 -5.24 2.05 19.73
N ASN A 152 -5.55 1.39 18.60
CA ASN A 152 -6.93 1.22 18.13
C ASN A 152 -7.58 -0.11 18.49
N ASN A 153 -6.85 -1.02 19.15
CA ASN A 153 -7.29 -2.36 19.53
C ASN A 153 -7.81 -3.17 18.34
N ILE A 154 -7.10 -3.15 17.21
CA ILE A 154 -7.53 -3.85 16.00
C ILE A 154 -7.26 -5.36 16.14
N GLU A 155 -8.26 -6.17 15.78
CA GLU A 155 -8.30 -7.64 15.88
C GLU A 155 -8.24 -8.34 14.49
N ILE A 156 -7.37 -7.85 13.60
CA ILE A 156 -7.20 -8.42 12.25
C ILE A 156 -6.00 -9.35 12.20
N ARG A 157 -6.20 -10.57 11.67
CA ARG A 157 -5.09 -11.50 11.40
C ARG A 157 -4.15 -10.96 10.33
N SER A 158 -2.84 -11.19 10.50
CA SER A 158 -1.82 -10.80 9.53
C SER A 158 -2.09 -11.30 8.10
N GLY A 159 -2.59 -12.54 7.96
CA GLY A 159 -3.01 -13.09 6.66
C GLY A 159 -4.17 -12.32 6.03
N THR A 160 -5.20 -11.97 6.82
CA THR A 160 -6.35 -11.19 6.33
C THR A 160 -5.92 -9.80 5.85
N MET A 161 -5.03 -9.13 6.59
CA MET A 161 -4.46 -7.85 6.20
C MET A 161 -3.61 -7.98 4.92
N THR A 162 -2.78 -9.02 4.84
CA THR A 162 -1.95 -9.29 3.64
C THR A 162 -2.82 -9.49 2.40
N ASP A 163 -3.87 -10.30 2.50
CA ASP A 163 -4.80 -10.55 1.39
C ASP A 163 -5.53 -9.28 0.94
N PHE A 164 -5.89 -8.41 1.89
CA PHE A 164 -6.48 -7.11 1.59
C PHE A 164 -5.51 -6.20 0.85
N LEU A 165 -4.25 -6.13 1.32
CA LEU A 165 -3.19 -5.35 0.70
C LEU A 165 -2.86 -5.83 -0.72
N GLU A 166 -2.92 -7.13 -1.00
CA GLU A 166 -2.80 -7.67 -2.36
C GLU A 166 -3.85 -7.10 -3.31
N GLY A 167 -5.10 -6.97 -2.85
CA GLY A 167 -6.18 -6.36 -3.63
C GLY A 167 -5.92 -4.89 -3.99
N LEU A 168 -5.26 -4.15 -3.09
CA LEU A 168 -4.87 -2.75 -3.30
C LEU A 168 -3.59 -2.63 -4.15
N ALA A 169 -2.68 -3.59 -4.06
CA ALA A 169 -1.38 -3.61 -4.71
C ALA A 169 -1.43 -3.68 -6.24
N GLU A 170 -2.56 -4.09 -6.80
CA GLU A 170 -2.82 -4.03 -8.23
C GLU A 170 -2.92 -2.58 -8.77
N ASN A 171 -3.09 -1.56 -7.91
CA ASN A 171 -2.97 -0.16 -8.28
C ASN A 171 -1.68 0.41 -7.66
N GLU A 172 -0.67 0.68 -8.49
CA GLU A 172 0.64 1.20 -8.05
C GLU A 172 0.52 2.49 -7.23
N ALA A 173 -0.37 3.41 -7.63
CA ALA A 173 -0.52 4.69 -6.95
C ALA A 173 -1.14 4.51 -5.55
N ALA A 174 -2.16 3.66 -5.42
CA ALA A 174 -2.76 3.31 -4.14
C ALA A 174 -1.74 2.60 -3.23
N PHE A 175 -1.03 1.60 -3.76
CA PHE A 175 -0.06 0.84 -2.97
C PHE A 175 1.16 1.66 -2.56
N ARG A 176 1.58 2.64 -3.38
CA ARG A 176 2.62 3.59 -3.01
C ARG A 176 2.24 4.40 -1.76
N LEU A 177 0.98 4.85 -1.64
CA LEU A 177 0.53 5.57 -0.43
C LEU A 177 0.71 4.73 0.82
N ILE A 178 0.30 3.45 0.77
CA ILE A 178 0.44 2.52 1.88
C ILE A 178 1.91 2.34 2.23
N ARG A 179 2.76 2.05 1.24
CA ARG A 179 4.20 1.83 1.48
C ARG A 179 4.89 3.05 2.08
N GLU A 180 4.65 4.25 1.57
CA GLU A 180 5.24 5.47 2.13
C GLU A 180 4.79 5.67 3.58
N SER A 181 3.48 5.56 3.84
CA SER A 181 2.93 5.67 5.19
C SER A 181 3.52 4.65 6.18
N ILE A 182 3.78 3.43 5.72
CA ILE A 182 4.40 2.37 6.53
C ILE A 182 5.90 2.63 6.73
N PHE A 183 6.63 3.07 5.70
CA PHE A 183 8.04 3.44 5.83
C PHE A 183 8.25 4.65 6.74
N GLU A 184 7.34 5.63 6.71
CA GLU A 184 7.34 6.74 7.67
C GLU A 184 7.17 6.24 9.10
N HIS A 185 6.31 5.24 9.33
CA HIS A 185 6.18 4.62 10.65
C HIS A 185 7.45 3.87 11.06
N ALA A 186 8.04 3.07 10.17
CA ALA A 186 9.31 2.40 10.44
C ALA A 186 10.43 3.40 10.76
N ASP A 187 10.53 4.50 10.01
CA ASP A 187 11.48 5.59 10.27
C ASP A 187 11.26 6.23 11.65
N ARG A 188 10.00 6.46 12.07
CA ARG A 188 9.70 6.92 13.44
C ARG A 188 10.16 5.93 14.51
N GLN A 189 9.92 4.63 14.32
CA GLN A 189 10.38 3.59 15.24
C GLN A 189 11.91 3.58 15.35
N ILE A 190 12.62 3.66 14.22
CA ILE A 190 14.09 3.74 14.17
C ILE A 190 14.58 5.03 14.83
N LYS A 191 13.93 6.18 14.57
CA LYS A 191 14.24 7.47 15.20
C LYS A 191 13.98 7.48 16.71
N SER A 192 13.17 6.57 17.25
CA SER A 192 12.98 6.43 18.69
C SER A 192 14.18 5.79 19.39
N LEU A 193 15.01 5.02 18.65
CA LEU A 193 16.24 4.41 19.17
C LEU A 193 17.25 5.48 19.57
N ARG A 194 17.99 5.21 20.64
CA ARG A 194 18.97 6.09 21.30
C ARG A 194 20.39 5.64 20.97
N GLY A 195 21.38 6.49 21.26
CA GLY A 195 22.79 6.17 20.99
C GLY A 195 23.24 4.84 21.61
N ASP A 196 22.80 4.57 22.83
CA ASP A 196 23.10 3.32 23.55
C ASP A 196 22.58 2.06 22.84
N ASP A 197 21.44 2.15 22.14
CA ASP A 197 20.85 1.02 21.39
C ASP A 197 21.77 0.53 20.26
N PHE A 198 22.59 1.44 19.71
CA PHE A 198 23.57 1.19 18.66
C PHE A 198 25.00 1.00 19.19
N ALA A 199 25.31 1.52 20.38
CA ALA A 199 26.68 1.48 20.91
C ALA A 199 27.02 0.15 21.56
N ARG A 200 26.05 -0.50 22.20
CA ARG A 200 26.25 -1.72 22.99
C ARG A 200 25.00 -2.59 23.04
N GLU A 201 25.18 -3.84 23.40
CA GLU A 201 24.07 -4.77 23.64
C GLU A 201 23.27 -4.34 24.89
N SER A 202 21.95 -4.56 24.84
CA SER A 202 21.09 -4.32 26.01
C SER A 202 21.52 -5.26 27.14
N LYS A 203 21.45 -4.80 28.39
CA LYS A 203 21.75 -5.65 29.55
C LYS A 203 20.46 -6.15 30.14
N ALA A 204 20.37 -7.46 30.37
CA ALA A 204 19.27 -8.03 31.13
C ALA A 204 19.25 -7.41 32.54
N GLU A 205 18.12 -6.82 32.92
CA GLU A 205 17.88 -6.38 34.28
C GLU A 205 17.33 -7.55 35.11
N ALA A 206 17.88 -7.75 36.31
CA ALA A 206 17.46 -8.84 37.19
C ALA A 206 15.96 -8.76 37.51
N GLY A 207 15.24 -9.85 37.25
CA GLY A 207 13.80 -9.94 37.50
C GLY A 207 12.91 -9.29 36.42
N LYS A 208 13.48 -8.80 35.32
CA LYS A 208 12.70 -8.30 34.17
C LYS A 208 12.94 -9.14 32.92
N PRO A 209 11.93 -9.28 32.03
CA PRO A 209 12.15 -9.83 30.70
C PRO A 209 13.27 -9.06 29.97
N TYR A 210 14.15 -9.78 29.30
CA TYR A 210 15.15 -9.15 28.43
C TYR A 210 14.45 -8.48 27.25
N VAL A 211 14.67 -7.18 27.08
CA VAL A 211 14.15 -6.40 25.95
C VAL A 211 15.31 -5.69 25.27
N ASP A 212 15.50 -6.03 24.00
CA ASP A 212 16.42 -5.33 23.10
C ASP A 212 15.60 -4.56 22.08
N ASN A 213 15.42 -3.27 22.33
CA ASN A 213 14.59 -2.41 21.49
C ASN A 213 15.11 -2.33 20.05
N ALA A 214 16.43 -2.25 19.87
CA ALA A 214 17.05 -2.15 18.55
C ALA A 214 16.77 -3.39 17.71
N LEU A 215 16.96 -4.57 18.30
CA LEU A 215 16.69 -5.84 17.63
C LEU A 215 15.19 -6.07 17.41
N GLY A 216 14.34 -5.60 18.32
CA GLY A 216 12.88 -5.60 18.16
C GLY A 216 12.44 -4.78 16.95
N VAL A 217 12.87 -3.51 16.88
CA VAL A 217 12.57 -2.60 15.75
C VAL A 217 13.16 -3.14 14.44
N ALA A 218 14.38 -3.68 14.46
CA ALA A 218 15.01 -4.30 13.29
C ALA A 218 14.20 -5.50 12.76
N ARG A 219 13.85 -6.44 13.64
CA ARG A 219 13.07 -7.62 13.26
C ARG A 219 11.72 -7.23 12.69
N GLN A 220 10.98 -6.35 13.37
CA GLN A 220 9.64 -5.94 12.96
C GLN A 220 9.68 -5.19 11.62
N SER A 221 10.56 -4.20 11.47
CA SER A 221 10.68 -3.44 10.20
C SER A 221 11.14 -4.34 9.04
N GLY A 222 12.04 -5.28 9.29
CA GLY A 222 12.42 -6.32 8.32
C GLY A 222 11.20 -7.13 7.85
N ALA A 223 10.43 -7.68 8.79
CA ALA A 223 9.24 -8.49 8.49
C ALA A 223 8.19 -7.70 7.69
N VAL A 224 7.85 -6.47 8.12
CA VAL A 224 6.87 -5.62 7.42
C VAL A 224 7.32 -5.33 5.98
N THR A 225 8.59 -4.97 5.78
CA THR A 225 9.11 -4.71 4.42
C THR A 225 9.15 -5.96 3.55
N SER A 226 9.40 -7.16 4.11
CA SER A 226 9.27 -8.44 3.40
C SER A 226 7.84 -8.64 2.88
N ILE A 227 6.84 -8.47 3.76
CA ILE A 227 5.44 -8.69 3.40
C ILE A 227 5.00 -7.72 2.31
N LEU A 228 5.29 -6.42 2.46
CA LEU A 228 4.94 -5.43 1.43
C LEU A 228 5.60 -5.74 0.07
N ARG A 229 6.84 -6.24 0.07
CA ARG A 229 7.52 -6.70 -1.14
C ARG A 229 6.84 -7.93 -1.75
N LYS A 230 6.45 -8.91 -0.94
CA LYS A 230 5.71 -10.11 -1.38
C LYS A 230 4.37 -9.73 -2.00
N VAL A 231 3.62 -8.85 -1.34
CA VAL A 231 2.36 -8.30 -1.84
C VAL A 231 2.56 -7.63 -3.20
N ARG A 232 3.58 -6.78 -3.36
CA ARG A 232 3.87 -6.13 -4.66
C ARG A 232 4.27 -7.13 -5.72
N PHE A 233 5.09 -8.13 -5.37
CA PHE A 233 5.50 -9.19 -6.27
C PHE A 233 4.29 -9.93 -6.85
N GLN A 234 3.31 -10.32 -6.02
CA GLN A 234 2.11 -11.00 -6.50
C GLN A 234 1.28 -10.11 -7.43
N ALA A 235 1.08 -8.84 -7.07
CA ALA A 235 0.37 -7.89 -7.92
C ALA A 235 1.07 -7.68 -9.28
N LEU A 236 2.40 -7.55 -9.28
CA LEU A 236 3.19 -7.43 -10.52
C LEU A 236 3.09 -8.68 -11.39
N LYS A 237 3.18 -9.87 -10.78
CA LYS A 237 3.04 -11.13 -11.51
C LYS A 237 1.71 -11.22 -12.26
N ASN A 238 0.62 -10.79 -11.61
CA ASN A 238 -0.71 -10.74 -12.23
C ASN A 238 -0.75 -9.71 -13.38
N GLN A 239 -0.12 -8.55 -13.21
CA GLN A 239 -0.08 -7.47 -14.23
C GLN A 239 0.76 -7.84 -15.46
N THR A 240 1.91 -8.50 -15.26
CA THR A 240 2.85 -8.82 -16.34
C THR A 240 2.51 -10.10 -17.07
N LYS A 241 1.50 -10.86 -16.62
CA LYS A 241 1.10 -12.16 -17.19
C LYS A 241 2.31 -13.09 -17.34
N ASP A 242 3.14 -13.14 -16.30
CA ASP A 242 4.38 -13.92 -16.23
C ASP A 242 5.49 -13.53 -17.24
N ASP A 243 5.43 -12.32 -17.84
CA ASP A 243 6.57 -11.73 -18.56
C ASP A 243 7.73 -11.46 -17.60
N LYS A 244 8.66 -12.43 -17.52
CA LYS A 244 9.78 -12.42 -16.58
C LYS A 244 10.64 -11.17 -16.69
N SER A 245 10.90 -10.67 -17.91
CA SER A 245 11.75 -9.50 -18.10
C SER A 245 11.12 -8.24 -17.53
N LYS A 246 9.81 -8.05 -17.75
CA LYS A 246 9.06 -6.93 -17.17
C LYS A 246 8.95 -7.05 -15.66
N LEU A 247 8.71 -8.27 -15.15
CA LEU A 247 8.63 -8.54 -13.73
C LEU A 247 9.97 -8.22 -13.03
N ASP A 248 11.09 -8.73 -13.55
CA ASP A 248 12.43 -8.50 -12.99
C ASP A 248 12.79 -7.00 -13.00
N SER A 249 12.47 -6.29 -14.09
CA SER A 249 12.71 -4.85 -14.19
C SER A 249 11.87 -4.05 -13.18
N ALA A 250 10.59 -4.39 -13.01
CA ALA A 250 9.71 -3.72 -12.05
C ALA A 250 10.16 -3.99 -10.60
N LEU A 251 10.53 -5.23 -10.28
CA LEU A 251 11.01 -5.62 -8.95
C LEU A 251 12.34 -4.98 -8.58
N GLY A 252 13.23 -4.76 -9.57
CA GLY A 252 14.52 -4.11 -9.32
C GLY A 252 14.36 -2.67 -8.82
N GLY A 253 13.48 -1.89 -9.46
CA GLY A 253 13.15 -0.53 -9.01
C GLY A 253 12.44 -0.52 -7.66
N ASP A 254 11.51 -1.45 -7.47
CA ASP A 254 10.74 -1.62 -6.23
C ASP A 254 11.64 -1.91 -5.02
N TYR A 255 12.61 -2.82 -5.19
CA TYR A 255 13.53 -3.22 -4.14
C TYR A 255 14.40 -2.07 -3.65
N MET A 256 14.84 -1.18 -4.54
CA MET A 256 15.64 -0.01 -4.14
C MET A 256 14.78 1.04 -3.40
N GLY A 257 13.53 1.24 -3.82
CA GLY A 257 12.65 2.25 -3.23
C GLY A 257 11.93 1.81 -1.94
N TYR A 258 11.67 0.51 -1.78
CA TYR A 258 10.82 -0.03 -0.71
C TYR A 258 11.31 -1.36 -0.12
N GLY A 259 12.53 -1.80 -0.46
CA GLY A 259 13.13 -3.02 0.07
C GLY A 259 14.14 -2.78 1.21
N PHE A 260 14.92 -3.82 1.50
CA PHE A 260 15.96 -3.79 2.53
C PHE A 260 16.99 -2.65 2.40
N PRO A 261 17.46 -2.23 1.19
CA PRO A 261 18.44 -1.16 1.07
C PRO A 261 17.98 0.16 1.69
N ARG A 262 16.70 0.53 1.52
CA ARG A 262 16.11 1.72 2.15
C ARG A 262 16.07 1.56 3.67
N LEU A 263 15.69 0.39 4.18
CA LEU A 263 15.66 0.11 5.61
C LEU A 263 17.06 0.16 6.24
N GLU A 264 18.06 -0.44 5.59
CA GLU A 264 19.45 -0.38 6.00
C GLU A 264 19.94 1.07 6.09
N GLN A 265 19.61 1.89 5.09
CA GLN A 265 19.97 3.31 5.10
C GLN A 265 19.36 4.06 6.29
N LEU A 266 18.12 3.75 6.69
CA LEU A 266 17.48 4.37 7.87
C LEU A 266 18.24 4.07 9.16
N PHE A 267 18.62 2.80 9.39
CA PHE A 267 19.40 2.42 10.58
C PHE A 267 20.79 3.08 10.60
N ARG A 268 21.51 3.06 9.47
CA ARG A 268 22.84 3.70 9.35
C ARG A 268 22.75 5.20 9.60
N SER A 269 21.82 5.88 8.92
CA SER A 269 21.61 7.31 9.09
C SER A 269 21.25 7.66 10.52
N ARG A 270 20.47 6.81 11.22
CA ARG A 270 20.12 7.04 12.62
C ARG A 270 21.35 6.93 13.54
N ALA A 271 22.18 5.91 13.38
CA ALA A 271 23.41 5.75 14.15
C ALA A 271 24.37 6.92 13.94
N GLU A 272 24.53 7.36 12.68
CA GLU A 272 25.33 8.53 12.31
C GLU A 272 24.80 9.82 12.96
N ASN A 273 23.50 10.10 12.84
CA ASN A 273 22.87 11.28 13.44
C ASN A 273 22.98 11.33 14.98
N LEU A 274 23.05 10.17 15.62
CA LEU A 274 23.26 10.03 17.06
C LEU A 274 24.74 10.15 17.47
N HIS A 275 25.65 10.32 16.51
CA HIS A 275 27.10 10.36 16.72
C HIS A 275 27.61 9.15 17.51
N VAL A 276 27.09 7.95 17.19
CA VAL A 276 27.52 6.70 17.84
C VAL A 276 29.02 6.50 17.57
N PRO A 277 29.86 6.32 18.61
CA PRO A 277 31.30 6.16 18.42
C PRO A 277 31.63 4.97 17.51
N GLU A 278 32.59 5.10 16.60
CA GLU A 278 33.02 4.01 15.70
C GLU A 278 33.99 3.01 16.36
N THR A 279 33.63 2.48 17.52
CA THR A 279 34.40 1.42 18.19
C THR A 279 34.15 0.07 17.52
N GLY A 280 34.99 -0.93 17.81
CA GLY A 280 34.73 -2.30 17.34
C GLY A 280 33.42 -2.87 17.90
N GLU A 281 33.02 -2.45 19.10
CA GLU A 281 31.77 -2.89 19.74
C GLU A 281 30.53 -2.34 19.04
N SER A 282 30.48 -1.03 18.77
CA SER A 282 29.34 -0.41 18.08
C SER A 282 29.20 -0.85 16.63
N LYS A 283 30.32 -1.10 15.93
CA LYS A 283 30.30 -1.66 14.56
C LYS A 283 29.66 -3.04 14.55
N ARG A 284 30.10 -3.94 15.43
CA ARG A 284 29.50 -5.26 15.61
C ARG A 284 28.02 -5.16 15.97
N ARG A 285 27.66 -4.20 16.82
CA ARG A 285 26.28 -3.98 17.24
C ARG A 285 25.38 -3.50 16.09
N LEU A 286 25.84 -2.55 15.28
CA LEU A 286 25.11 -2.11 14.09
C LEU A 286 24.97 -3.25 13.08
N GLU A 287 26.01 -4.06 12.87
CA GLU A 287 25.94 -5.25 12.00
C GLU A 287 24.91 -6.27 12.48
N GLU A 288 24.81 -6.50 13.80
CA GLU A 288 23.79 -7.36 14.40
C GLU A 288 22.37 -6.86 14.15
N ILE A 289 22.13 -5.55 14.35
CA ILE A 289 20.85 -4.89 14.06
C ILE A 289 20.50 -5.07 12.57
N LEU A 290 21.45 -4.80 11.67
CA LEU A 290 21.24 -4.94 10.23
C LEU A 290 21.05 -6.39 9.79
N SER A 291 21.74 -7.35 10.40
CA SER A 291 21.53 -8.79 10.15
C SER A 291 20.12 -9.19 10.57
N THR A 292 19.68 -8.77 11.75
CA THR A 292 18.34 -9.05 12.27
C THR A 292 17.25 -8.48 11.35
N ALA A 293 17.42 -7.24 10.88
CA ALA A 293 16.51 -6.64 9.90
C ALA A 293 16.51 -7.41 8.57
N ARG A 294 17.68 -7.88 8.12
CA ARG A 294 17.81 -8.65 6.87
C ARG A 294 17.16 -10.02 6.96
N GLU A 295 17.33 -10.70 8.09
CA GLU A 295 16.69 -11.98 8.39
C GLU A 295 15.16 -11.81 8.37
N GLY A 296 14.64 -10.79 9.07
CA GLY A 296 13.21 -10.45 9.01
C GLY A 296 12.73 -10.14 7.60
N HIS A 297 13.55 -9.46 6.79
CA HIS A 297 13.24 -9.16 5.38
C HIS A 297 13.25 -10.40 4.47
N SER A 298 14.00 -11.44 4.83
CA SER A 298 14.22 -12.62 3.98
C SER A 298 13.20 -13.74 4.24
N GLY A 299 12.55 -13.73 5.40
CA GLY A 299 11.47 -14.67 5.76
C GLY A 299 10.23 -14.44 4.93
#